data_AF-A0A381RW32-F1
#
_entry.id   AF-A0A381RW32-F1
#
_cell.length_a   1.000
_cell.length_b   1.000
_cell.length_c   1.000
_cell.angle_alpha   90.00
_cell.angle_beta   90.00
_cell.angle_gamma   90.00
#
_symmetry.space_group_name_H-M   'P 1'
#
loop_
_entity.id
_entity.type
_entity.pdbx_description
1 polymer ?
#
loop_
_entity_poly.entity_id
_entity_poly.type
_entity_poly.pdbx_seq_one_letter_code
_entity_poly.pdbx_strand_id
1 'polypeptide(L)'
;MRKVSLDVWIQLIGLLSVLGGLVFVGLQMRQSQTIALAAQQQARMQVFVEAFSTLSERNTDLTEYLANGVAPENELSLKNFMNQRWMIYENDYLQYRLGLMDEDMWNAKFNSMEGLYNGTNSKDCVLAHYVYDAMKIGFDHNFVELVESIPSDCP
;
A
#
# COMPACT_ATOMS: atom_id res chain seq x y z
N MET A 1 -17.14 31.97 -55.09
CA MET A 1 -16.61 31.19 -53.95
C MET A 1 -15.30 31.84 -53.51
N ARG A 2 -15.19 32.33 -52.27
CA ARG A 2 -13.95 32.95 -51.75
C ARG A 2 -12.87 31.87 -51.63
N LYS A 3 -11.73 32.05 -52.32
CA LYS A 3 -10.56 31.18 -52.15
C LYS A 3 -9.95 31.48 -50.79
N VAL A 4 -9.93 30.49 -49.92
CA VAL A 4 -9.23 30.58 -48.63
C VAL A 4 -7.74 30.78 -48.94
N SER A 5 -7.10 31.77 -48.30
CA SER A 5 -5.68 32.06 -48.52
C SER A 5 -4.80 30.92 -47.99
N LEU A 6 -3.66 30.68 -48.65
CA LEU A 6 -2.66 29.69 -48.21
C LEU A 6 -2.19 29.95 -46.77
N ASP A 7 -2.15 31.21 -46.36
CA ASP A 7 -1.79 31.63 -45.00
C ASP A 7 -2.73 31.05 -43.93
N VAL A 8 -4.05 31.08 -44.19
CA VAL A 8 -5.07 30.49 -43.30
C VAL A 8 -4.90 28.97 -43.22
N TRP A 9 -4.53 28.30 -44.31
CA TRP A 9 -4.26 26.87 -44.30
C TRP A 9 -3.03 26.51 -43.46
N ILE A 10 -1.96 27.29 -43.57
CA ILE A 10 -0.72 27.09 -42.80
C ILE A 10 -0.99 27.32 -41.31
N GLN A 11 -1.74 28.36 -40.94
CA GLN A 11 -2.16 28.60 -39.56
C GLN A 11 -3.01 27.46 -38.99
N LEU A 12 -3.95 26.94 -39.78
CA LEU A 12 -4.86 25.87 -39.34
C LEU A 12 -4.09 24.57 -39.10
N ILE A 13 -3.13 24.24 -39.96
CA ILE A 13 -2.22 23.09 -39.78
C ILE A 13 -1.32 23.29 -38.55
N GLY A 14 -0.80 24.51 -38.34
CA GLY A 14 0.01 24.85 -37.16
C GLY A 14 -0.76 24.64 -35.86
N LEU A 15 -2.01 25.11 -35.79
CA LEU A 15 -2.87 24.94 -34.63
C LEU A 15 -3.25 23.46 -34.41
N LEU A 16 -3.55 22.72 -35.47
CA LEU A 16 -3.81 21.28 -35.40
C LEU A 16 -2.60 20.48 -34.91
N SER A 17 -1.38 20.88 -35.31
CA SER A 17 -0.14 20.25 -34.86
C SER A 17 0.06 20.42 -33.33
N VAL A 18 -0.18 21.62 -32.82
CA VAL A 18 -0.10 21.90 -31.37
C VAL A 18 -1.17 21.10 -30.60
N LEU A 19 -2.42 21.08 -31.09
CA LEU A 19 -3.50 20.27 -30.51
C LEU A 19 -3.16 18.77 -30.51
N GLY A 20 -2.62 18.27 -31.62
CA GLY A 20 -2.16 16.87 -31.72
C GLY A 20 -1.07 16.54 -30.72
N GLY A 21 -0.11 17.45 -30.51
CA GLY A 21 0.92 17.33 -29.49
C GLY A 21 0.34 17.26 -28.07
N LEU A 22 -0.62 18.12 -27.74
CA LEU A 22 -1.28 18.13 -26.42
C LEU A 22 -2.05 16.84 -26.14
N VAL A 23 -2.78 16.31 -27.14
CA VAL A 23 -3.49 15.02 -27.01
C VAL A 23 -2.50 13.87 -26.79
N PHE A 24 -1.40 13.85 -27.53
CA PHE A 24 -0.35 12.83 -27.37
C PHE A 24 0.28 12.86 -25.97
N VAL A 25 0.62 14.05 -25.47
CA VAL A 25 1.14 14.22 -24.10
C VAL A 25 0.12 13.77 -23.05
N GLY A 26 -1.17 14.11 -23.23
CA GLY A 26 -2.24 13.66 -22.33
C GLY A 26 -2.35 12.12 -22.28
N LEU A 27 -2.23 11.45 -23.43
CA LEU A 27 -2.23 9.99 -23.50
C LEU A 27 -0.99 9.38 -22.84
N GLN A 28 0.20 9.94 -23.07
CA GLN A 28 1.44 9.48 -22.41
C GLN A 28 1.40 9.68 -20.89
N MET A 29 0.86 10.80 -20.39
CA MET A 29 0.73 11.03 -18.95
C MET A 29 -0.20 10.01 -18.29
N ARG A 30 -1.32 9.68 -18.93
CA ARG A 30 -2.22 8.63 -18.46
C ARG A 30 -1.51 7.27 -18.41
N GLN A 31 -0.74 6.93 -19.44
CA GLN A 31 0.04 5.69 -19.47
C GLN A 31 1.14 5.67 -18.39
N SER A 32 1.83 6.79 -18.19
CA SER A 32 2.87 6.95 -17.16
C SER A 32 2.30 6.75 -15.76
N GLN A 33 1.11 7.27 -15.48
CA GLN A 33 0.40 7.06 -14.21
C GLN A 33 0.10 5.57 -13.98
N THR A 34 -0.40 4.86 -14.99
CA THR A 34 -0.67 3.42 -14.89
C THR A 34 0.62 2.61 -14.64
N ILE A 35 1.72 2.96 -15.31
CA ILE A 35 3.02 2.30 -15.11
C ILE A 35 3.55 2.57 -13.69
N ALA A 36 3.43 3.80 -13.20
CA ALA A 36 3.84 4.15 -11.85
C ALA A 36 3.05 3.37 -10.79
N LEU A 37 1.73 3.26 -10.96
CA LEU A 37 0.87 2.45 -10.09
C LEU A 37 1.25 0.95 -10.12
N ALA A 38 1.49 0.39 -11.31
CA ALA A 38 1.93 -1.01 -11.45
C ALA A 38 3.31 -1.25 -10.84
N ALA A 39 4.26 -0.34 -11.03
CA ALA A 39 5.59 -0.40 -10.42
C ALA A 39 5.52 -0.33 -8.89
N GLN A 40 4.64 0.51 -8.35
CA GLN A 40 4.38 0.59 -6.92
C GLN A 40 3.81 -0.72 -6.35
N GLN A 41 2.87 -1.35 -7.06
CA GLN A 41 2.34 -2.68 -6.70
C GLN A 41 3.41 -3.78 -6.79
N GLN A 42 4.27 -3.75 -7.81
CA GLN A 42 5.37 -4.69 -7.95
C GLN A 42 6.40 -4.55 -6.83
N ALA A 43 6.77 -3.32 -6.47
CA ALA A 43 7.70 -3.06 -5.36
C ALA A 43 7.14 -3.59 -4.03
N ARG A 44 5.84 -3.42 -3.78
CA ARG A 44 5.19 -3.98 -2.57
C ARG A 44 5.14 -5.50 -2.58
N MET A 45 4.85 -6.10 -3.73
CA MET A 45 4.85 -7.56 -3.88
C MET A 45 6.25 -8.12 -3.58
N GLN A 46 7.31 -7.44 -4.02
CA GLN A 46 8.69 -7.86 -3.70
C GLN A 46 8.97 -7.83 -2.20
N VAL A 47 8.59 -6.76 -1.49
CA VAL A 47 8.72 -6.69 -0.02
C VAL A 47 7.95 -7.83 0.65
N PHE A 48 6.74 -8.13 0.17
CA PHE A 48 5.93 -9.21 0.72
C PHE A 48 6.57 -10.57 0.46
N VAL A 49 7.01 -10.86 -0.76
CA VAL A 49 7.69 -12.13 -1.09
C VAL A 49 8.98 -12.30 -0.28
N GLU A 50 9.74 -11.23 -0.08
CA GLU A 50 10.94 -11.25 0.76
C GLU A 50 10.61 -11.50 2.25
N ALA A 51 9.53 -10.89 2.76
CA ALA A 51 9.03 -11.19 4.10
C ALA A 51 8.70 -12.68 4.25
N PHE A 52 8.02 -13.28 3.28
CA PHE A 52 7.72 -14.71 3.27
C PHE A 52 8.98 -15.59 3.15
N SER A 53 9.95 -15.20 2.32
CA SER A 53 11.20 -15.95 2.22
C SER A 53 11.96 -15.95 3.54
N THR A 54 11.99 -14.83 4.27
CA THR A 54 12.64 -14.78 5.59
C THR A 54 11.94 -15.67 6.63
N LEU A 55 10.60 -15.77 6.61
CA LEU A 55 9.86 -16.72 7.46
C LEU A 55 10.17 -18.16 7.07
N SER A 56 10.22 -18.46 5.77
CA SER A 56 10.56 -19.79 5.25
C SER A 56 11.98 -20.22 5.60
N GLU A 57 12.97 -19.33 5.53
CA GLU A 57 14.36 -19.59 5.94
C GLU A 57 14.47 -19.90 7.43
N ARG A 58 13.51 -19.44 8.23
CA ARG A 58 13.46 -19.65 9.68
C ARG A 58 12.58 -20.83 10.09
N ASN A 59 12.11 -21.64 9.13
CA ASN A 59 11.14 -22.73 9.33
C ASN A 59 9.85 -22.28 10.05
N THR A 60 9.43 -21.03 9.85
CA THR A 60 8.17 -20.50 10.39
C THR A 60 7.10 -20.58 9.31
N ASP A 61 6.05 -21.39 9.52
CA ASP A 61 4.88 -21.42 8.64
C ASP A 61 3.87 -20.36 9.06
N LEU A 62 3.62 -19.37 8.18
CA LEU A 62 2.61 -18.35 8.41
C LEU A 62 1.20 -18.96 8.53
N THR A 63 0.94 -20.02 7.78
CA THR A 63 -0.34 -20.74 7.81
C THR A 63 -0.58 -21.34 9.19
N GLU A 64 0.47 -21.90 9.80
CA GLU A 64 0.42 -22.45 11.13
C GLU A 64 0.23 -21.36 12.19
N TYR A 65 0.90 -20.21 12.05
CA TYR A 65 0.65 -19.04 12.91
C TYR A 65 -0.82 -18.58 12.84
N LEU A 66 -1.38 -18.45 11.63
CA LEU A 66 -2.77 -18.03 11.45
C LEU A 66 -3.77 -19.05 12.02
N ALA A 67 -3.43 -20.33 12.00
CA ALA A 67 -4.29 -21.40 12.50
C ALA A 67 -4.17 -21.63 14.02
N ASN A 68 -2.96 -21.53 14.57
CA ASN A 68 -2.62 -22.04 15.91
C ASN A 68 -1.94 -21.00 16.84
N GLY A 69 -1.63 -19.79 16.35
CA GLY A 69 -1.01 -18.70 17.13
C GLY A 69 0.52 -18.78 17.25
N VAL A 70 1.12 -18.01 18.17
CA VAL A 70 2.59 -17.89 18.30
C VAL A 70 3.27 -19.15 18.89
N ALA A 71 4.06 -19.84 18.08
CA ALA A 71 5.04 -20.85 18.54
C ALA A 71 6.30 -20.21 19.17
N PRO A 72 6.87 -20.77 20.27
CA PRO A 72 7.98 -20.15 21.02
C PRO A 72 9.27 -19.96 20.22
N GLU A 73 9.65 -20.90 19.36
CA GLU A 73 10.86 -20.77 18.52
C GLU A 73 10.75 -19.68 17.43
N ASN A 74 9.54 -19.22 17.12
CA ASN A 74 9.26 -18.35 15.98
C ASN A 74 9.02 -16.88 16.37
N GLU A 75 9.14 -16.53 17.66
CA GLU A 75 8.78 -15.20 18.16
C GLU A 75 9.58 -14.06 17.51
N LEU A 76 10.88 -14.26 17.26
CA LEU A 76 11.71 -13.24 16.58
C LEU A 76 11.29 -13.01 15.13
N SER A 77 11.11 -14.09 14.38
CA SER A 77 10.67 -14.05 12.98
C SER A 77 9.30 -13.39 12.87
N LEU A 78 8.41 -13.71 13.81
CA LEU A 78 7.07 -13.12 13.88
C LEU A 78 7.13 -11.62 14.18
N LYS A 79 7.91 -11.18 15.17
CA LYS A 79 8.08 -9.73 15.47
C LYS A 79 8.56 -8.97 14.23
N ASN A 80 9.55 -9.50 13.50
CA ASN A 80 10.05 -8.88 12.28
C ASN A 80 8.98 -8.81 11.17
N PHE A 81 8.20 -9.89 11.01
CA PHE A 81 7.08 -9.90 10.08
C PHE A 81 6.01 -8.87 10.45
N MET A 82 5.65 -8.76 11.73
CA MET A 82 4.71 -7.76 12.22
C MET A 82 5.23 -6.33 11.99
N ASN A 83 6.52 -6.09 12.24
CA ASN A 83 7.16 -4.80 11.94
C ASN A 83 7.02 -4.42 10.46
N GLN A 84 7.34 -5.35 9.56
CA GLN A 84 7.20 -5.14 8.12
C GLN A 84 5.74 -4.86 7.72
N ARG A 85 4.78 -5.58 8.32
CA ARG A 85 3.34 -5.38 8.07
C ARG A 85 2.90 -3.98 8.49
N TRP A 86 3.34 -3.47 9.63
CA TRP A 86 3.00 -2.11 10.06
C TRP A 86 3.49 -1.02 9.09
N MET A 87 4.71 -1.15 8.56
CA MET A 87 5.22 -0.22 7.54
C MET A 87 4.40 -0.27 6.24
N ILE A 88 3.94 -1.46 5.85
CA ILE A 88 3.07 -1.62 4.69
C ILE A 88 1.71 -0.96 4.94
N TYR A 89 1.13 -1.10 6.14
CA TYR A 89 -0.16 -0.50 6.47
C TYR A 89 -0.12 1.03 6.55
N GLU A 90 0.95 1.61 7.10
CA GLU A 90 1.15 3.06 7.07
C GLU A 90 1.15 3.58 5.62
N ASN A 91 1.85 2.87 4.75
CA ASN A 91 1.93 3.22 3.33
C ASN A 91 0.61 3.00 2.58
N ASP A 92 -0.14 1.94 2.91
CA ASP A 92 -1.48 1.70 2.40
C ASP A 92 -2.44 2.82 2.80
N TYR A 93 -2.41 3.25 4.06
CA TYR A 93 -3.22 4.35 4.56
C TYR A 93 -2.87 5.68 3.88
N LEU A 94 -1.58 5.95 3.67
CA LEU A 94 -1.14 7.12 2.92
C LEU A 94 -1.75 7.15 1.52
N GLN A 95 -1.73 6.03 0.79
CA GLN A 95 -2.35 5.98 -0.54
C GLN A 95 -3.86 6.17 -0.50
N TYR A 96 -4.54 5.58 0.48
CA TYR A 96 -5.98 5.76 0.64
C TYR A 96 -6.32 7.24 0.82
N ARG A 97 -5.60 7.95 1.70
CA ARG A 97 -5.78 9.41 1.89
C ARG A 97 -5.46 10.23 0.65
N LEU A 98 -4.56 9.76 -0.21
CA LEU A 98 -4.23 10.40 -1.49
C LEU A 98 -5.22 10.06 -2.62
N GLY A 99 -6.25 9.23 -2.36
CA GLY A 99 -7.22 8.80 -3.37
C GLY A 99 -6.66 7.81 -4.39
N LEU A 100 -5.55 7.14 -4.07
CA LEU A 100 -4.88 6.14 -4.93
C LEU A 100 -5.30 4.70 -4.62
N MET A 101 -6.25 4.52 -3.70
CA MET A 101 -6.80 3.22 -3.31
C MET A 101 -8.31 3.35 -3.17
N ASP A 102 -9.03 2.44 -3.80
CA ASP A 102 -10.49 2.36 -3.70
C ASP A 102 -10.93 1.98 -2.27
N GLU A 103 -12.10 2.45 -1.88
CA GLU A 103 -12.65 2.25 -0.52
C GLU A 103 -12.81 0.76 -0.18
N ASP A 104 -13.29 -0.06 -1.11
CA ASP A 104 -13.42 -1.51 -0.89
C ASP A 104 -12.07 -2.18 -0.61
N MET A 105 -11.02 -1.77 -1.34
CA MET A 105 -9.67 -2.29 -1.14
C MET A 105 -9.08 -1.83 0.19
N TRP A 106 -9.32 -0.57 0.54
CA TRP A 106 -8.93 -0.01 1.83
C TRP A 106 -9.60 -0.76 2.98
N ASN A 107 -10.92 -0.97 2.91
CA ASN A 107 -11.67 -1.68 3.94
C ASN A 107 -11.14 -3.11 4.15
N ALA A 108 -10.80 -3.83 3.07
CA ALA A 108 -10.20 -5.17 3.19
C ALA A 108 -8.83 -5.15 3.90
N LYS A 109 -8.00 -4.14 3.60
CA LYS A 109 -6.69 -3.93 4.26
C LYS A 109 -6.86 -3.50 5.72
N PHE A 110 -7.82 -2.62 6.00
CA PHE A 110 -8.16 -2.18 7.35
C PHE A 110 -8.60 -3.35 8.23
N ASN A 111 -9.51 -4.20 7.75
CA ASN A 111 -9.91 -5.43 8.47
C ASN A 111 -8.71 -6.34 8.78
N SER A 112 -7.76 -6.44 7.84
CA SER A 112 -6.54 -7.22 8.05
C SER A 112 -5.59 -6.57 9.08
N MET A 113 -5.56 -5.25 9.15
CA MET A 113 -4.79 -4.47 10.13
C MET A 113 -5.40 -4.59 11.52
N GLU A 114 -6.73 -4.56 11.64
CA GLU A 114 -7.44 -4.84 12.90
C GLU A 114 -7.09 -6.24 13.42
N GLY A 115 -7.06 -7.23 12.54
CA GLY A 115 -6.62 -8.59 12.90
C GLY A 115 -5.15 -8.66 13.35
N LEU A 116 -4.25 -7.85 12.77
CA LEU A 116 -2.88 -7.74 13.24
C LEU A 116 -2.81 -7.10 14.63
N TYR A 117 -3.57 -6.04 14.87
CA TYR A 117 -3.56 -5.28 16.12
C TYR A 117 -4.13 -6.09 17.30
N ASN A 118 -5.21 -6.84 17.06
CA ASN A 118 -5.86 -7.64 18.08
C ASN A 118 -5.30 -9.08 18.20
N GLY A 119 -4.49 -9.52 17.25
CA GLY A 119 -3.97 -10.89 17.21
C GLY A 119 -5.06 -11.97 17.11
N THR A 120 -4.65 -13.24 17.13
CA THR A 120 -5.60 -14.38 17.02
C THR A 120 -6.05 -14.92 18.39
N ASN A 121 -5.31 -14.61 19.45
CA ASN A 121 -5.55 -15.04 20.82
C ASN A 121 -4.91 -14.01 21.78
N SER A 122 -5.15 -14.14 23.09
CA SER A 122 -4.63 -13.18 24.08
C SER A 122 -3.11 -13.01 24.06
N LYS A 123 -2.33 -14.07 23.83
CA LYS A 123 -0.86 -14.00 23.77
C LYS A 123 -0.41 -13.20 22.54
N ASP A 124 -1.03 -13.46 21.40
CA ASP A 124 -0.75 -12.74 20.15
C ASP A 124 -1.15 -11.26 20.26
N CYS A 125 -2.27 -10.96 20.91
CA CYS A 125 -2.77 -9.62 21.18
C CYS A 125 -1.73 -8.78 21.94
N VAL A 126 -1.22 -9.32 23.06
CA VAL A 126 -0.18 -8.66 23.87
C VAL A 126 1.10 -8.44 23.07
N LEU A 127 1.51 -9.44 22.27
CA LEU A 127 2.67 -9.30 21.40
C LEU A 127 2.47 -8.23 20.32
N ALA A 128 1.29 -8.15 19.72
CA ALA A 128 0.95 -7.17 18.70
C ALA A 128 1.05 -5.74 19.22
N HIS A 129 0.46 -5.48 20.39
CA HIS A 129 0.56 -4.19 21.07
C HIS A 129 2.00 -3.84 21.43
N TYR A 130 2.76 -4.80 21.98
CA TYR A 130 4.19 -4.59 22.28
C TYR A 130 4.99 -4.16 21.04
N VAL A 131 4.77 -4.84 19.91
CA VAL A 131 5.45 -4.50 18.64
C VAL A 131 5.00 -3.13 18.14
N TYR A 132 3.69 -2.87 18.13
CA TYR A 132 3.14 -1.59 17.67
C TYR A 132 3.64 -0.41 18.51
N ASP A 133 3.59 -0.51 19.84
CA ASP A 133 4.03 0.55 20.75
C ASP A 133 5.50 0.91 20.59
N ALA A 134 6.35 -0.06 20.27
CA ALA A 134 7.75 0.19 19.96
C ALA A 134 7.93 0.95 18.64
N MET A 135 7.07 0.72 17.65
CA MET A 135 7.16 1.34 16.32
C MET A 135 6.47 2.69 16.22
N LYS A 136 5.37 2.91 16.96
CA LYS A 136 4.46 4.05 16.73
C LYS A 136 5.11 5.42 16.82
N ILE A 137 6.23 5.52 17.54
CA ILE A 137 7.06 6.74 17.62
C ILE A 137 7.59 7.22 16.26
N GLY A 138 7.69 6.31 15.27
CA GLY A 138 8.20 6.60 13.94
C GLY A 138 7.12 6.83 12.88
N PHE A 139 5.84 6.65 13.21
CA PHE A 139 4.73 6.73 12.25
C PHE A 139 4.12 8.12 12.13
N ASP A 140 3.47 8.38 10.99
CA ASP A 140 2.64 9.57 10.79
C ASP A 140 1.53 9.67 11.84
N HIS A 141 1.30 10.88 12.35
CA HIS A 141 0.33 11.11 13.42
C HIS A 141 -1.08 10.61 13.08
N ASN A 142 -1.53 10.83 11.84
CA ASN A 142 -2.87 10.41 11.42
C ASN A 142 -3.00 8.88 11.29
N PHE A 143 -1.88 8.19 11.04
CA PHE A 143 -1.86 6.73 11.03
C PHE A 143 -1.93 6.18 12.45
N VAL A 144 -1.19 6.79 13.39
CA VAL A 144 -1.28 6.45 14.81
C VAL A 144 -2.71 6.64 15.32
N GLU A 145 -3.33 7.78 15.04
CA GLU A 145 -4.73 8.05 15.43
C GLU A 145 -5.71 7.02 14.87
N LEU A 146 -5.53 6.60 13.62
CA LEU A 146 -6.33 5.55 13.01
C LEU A 146 -6.15 4.21 13.74
N VAL A 147 -4.91 3.79 14.00
CA VAL A 147 -4.64 2.49 14.64
C VAL A 147 -5.14 2.48 16.09
N GLU A 148 -4.91 3.56 16.84
CA GLU A 148 -5.38 3.70 18.23
C GLU A 148 -6.92 3.86 18.32
N SER A 149 -7.61 4.08 17.20
CA SER A 149 -9.08 4.04 17.14
C SER A 149 -9.66 2.62 17.05
N ILE A 150 -8.83 1.61 16.75
CA ILE A 150 -9.24 0.22 16.64
C ILE A 150 -9.62 -0.29 18.04
N PRO A 151 -10.86 -0.79 18.25
CA PRO A 151 -11.24 -1.41 19.51
C PRO A 151 -10.35 -2.63 19.81
N SER A 152 -9.82 -2.70 21.03
CA SER A 152 -8.98 -3.80 21.48
C SER A 152 -9.35 -4.24 22.89
N ASP A 153 -9.62 -5.53 23.04
CA ASP A 153 -9.90 -6.18 24.32
C ASP A 153 -8.69 -7.01 24.80
N CYS A 154 -7.45 -6.62 24.42
CA CYS A 154 -6.26 -7.28 24.96
C CYS A 154 -6.25 -7.22 26.51
N PRO A 155 -5.87 -8.30 27.19
CA PRO A 155 -5.82 -8.37 28.66
C PRO A 155 -4.68 -7.54 29.27
#